data_AF-A0A945TTB5-F1
#
_entry.id   AF-A0A945TTB5-F1
#
_cell.length_a   1.000
_cell.length_b   1.000
_cell.length_c   1.000
_cell.angle_alpha   90.00
_cell.angle_beta   90.00
_cell.angle_gamma   90.00
#
_symmetry.space_group_name_H-M   'P 1'
#
loop_
_entity.id
_entity.type
_entity.pdbx_description
1 polymer ?
#
loop_
_entity_poly.entity_id
_entity_poly.type
_entity_poly.pdbx_seq_one_letter_code
_entity_poly.pdbx_strand_id
1 'polypeptide(L)' 'IFRDGTMVGRTTSGCYGHSVGKSLALGYVNAGNSDIGTGLEIEILGDRLPALVIPESPCDPENEKLRA' A
#
# COMPACT_ATOMS: atom_id res chain seq x y z
N ILE A 1 10.32 -0.84 -0.95
CA ILE A 1 9.50 0.39 -1.01
C ILE A 1 10.45 1.54 -1.19
N PHE A 2 10.25 2.33 -2.23
CA PHE A 2 11.13 3.42 -2.63
C PHE A 2 10.36 4.74 -2.66
N ARG A 3 11.10 5.83 -2.49
CA ARG A 3 10.64 7.20 -2.70
C ARG A 3 11.80 7.97 -3.32
N ASP A 4 11.56 8.63 -4.44
CA ASP A 4 12.57 9.42 -5.17
C ASP A 4 13.88 8.63 -5.40
N GLY A 5 13.75 7.35 -5.74
CA GLY A 5 14.87 6.44 -5.98
C GLY A 5 15.58 5.89 -4.73
N THR A 6 15.21 6.33 -3.53
CA THR A 6 15.80 5.88 -2.26
C THR A 6 14.94 4.79 -1.62
N MET A 7 15.56 3.72 -1.11
CA MET A 7 14.84 2.68 -0.37
C MET A 7 14.41 3.22 0.99
N VAL A 8 13.09 3.32 1.21
CA VAL A 8 12.49 3.87 2.45
C VAL A 8 11.79 2.80 3.28
N GLY A 9 11.72 1.55 2.81
CA GLY A 9 11.00 0.50 3.51
C GLY A 9 10.93 -0.83 2.78
N ARG A 10 10.26 -1.79 3.40
CA ARG A 10 10.13 -3.17 2.91
C ARG A 10 8.69 -3.67 3.00
N THR A 11 8.26 -4.31 1.91
CA THR A 11 6.97 -5.02 1.83
C THR A 11 7.06 -6.34 2.61
N THR A 12 6.08 -6.59 3.47
CA THR A 12 5.95 -7.82 4.27
C THR A 12 4.94 -8.79 3.66
N SER A 13 3.86 -8.27 3.10
CA SER A 13 2.79 -9.07 2.49
C SER A 13 2.20 -8.35 1.29
N GLY A 14 1.65 -9.11 0.35
CA GLY A 14 0.96 -8.55 -0.82
C GLY A 14 -0.06 -9.52 -1.38
N CYS A 15 -1.15 -8.98 -1.91
CA CYS A 15 -2.23 -9.75 -2.51
C CYS A 15 -2.96 -8.92 -3.57
N TYR A 16 -3.82 -9.55 -4.36
CA TYR A 16 -4.74 -8.85 -5.23
C TYR A 16 -6.07 -8.63 -4.50
N GLY A 17 -6.43 -7.36 -4.26
CA GLY A 17 -7.70 -6.99 -3.64
C GLY A 17 -8.82 -7.08 -4.66
N HIS A 18 -9.45 -8.24 -4.80
CA HIS A 18 -10.55 -8.45 -5.76
C HIS A 18 -11.71 -7.46 -5.59
N SER A 19 -12.04 -7.08 -4.36
CA SER A 19 -13.10 -6.10 -4.07
C SER A 19 -12.78 -4.68 -4.56
N VAL A 20 -11.49 -4.34 -4.68
CA VAL A 20 -11.03 -3.01 -5.13
C VAL A 20 -10.41 -3.02 -6.52
N GLY A 21 -10.24 -4.20 -7.12
CA GLY A 21 -9.65 -4.39 -8.45
C GLY A 21 -8.18 -3.96 -8.56
N LYS A 22 -7.43 -3.96 -7.45
CA LYS A 22 -6.05 -3.45 -7.38
C LYS A 22 -5.14 -4.38 -6.58
N SER A 23 -3.85 -4.36 -6.90
CA SER A 23 -2.82 -5.00 -6.09
C SER A 23 -2.62 -4.20 -4.80
N LEU A 24 -2.61 -4.91 -3.67
CA LEU A 24 -2.42 -4.37 -2.34
C LEU A 24 -1.14 -4.95 -1.74
N ALA A 25 -0.44 -4.13 -0.96
CA ALA A 25 0.78 -4.52 -0.28
C ALA A 25 0.81 -3.89 1.11
N LEU A 26 1.25 -4.66 2.10
CA LEU A 26 1.58 -4.20 3.43
C LEU A 26 3.09 -4.15 3.57
N GLY A 27 3.59 -3.11 4.22
CA GLY A 27 5.02 -2.96 4.45
C GLY A 27 5.32 -1.88 5.47
N TYR A 28 6.51 -1.98 6.04
CA TYR A 28 7.04 -0.98 6.95
C TYR A 28 7.85 0.04 6.16
N VAL A 29 7.66 1.32 6.49
CA VAL A 29 8.41 2.45 5.93
C VAL A 29 9.02 3.28 7.06
N ASN A 30 10.09 4.00 6.76
CA ASN A 30 10.69 4.97 7.67
C ASN A 30 9.67 6.07 8.01
N ALA A 31 9.76 6.62 9.22
CA ALA A 31 8.90 7.70 9.68
C ALA A 31 8.86 8.87 8.67
N GLY A 32 7.68 9.45 8.46
CA GLY A 32 7.44 10.52 7.47
C GLY A 32 7.17 10.05 6.04
N ASN A 33 7.06 8.74 5.81
CA ASN A 33 6.66 8.16 4.50
C ASN A 33 5.36 7.33 4.59
N SER A 34 4.70 7.35 5.75
CA SER A 34 3.49 6.57 6.05
C SER A 34 2.20 7.39 5.96
N ASP A 35 2.27 8.66 5.56
CA ASP A 35 1.09 9.52 5.49
C ASP A 35 0.19 9.09 4.32
N ILE A 36 -1.12 9.07 4.55
CA ILE A 36 -2.10 8.71 3.52
C ILE A 36 -1.97 9.66 2.32
N GLY A 37 -1.96 9.10 1.11
CA GLY A 37 -1.74 9.85 -0.12
C GLY A 37 -0.26 10.02 -0.49
N THR A 38 0.68 9.55 0.33
CA THR A 38 2.10 9.55 -0.04
C THR A 38 2.33 8.65 -1.25
N GLY A 39 2.90 9.21 -2.31
CA GLY A 39 3.34 8.46 -3.48
C GLY A 39 4.64 7.72 -3.19
N LEU A 40 4.66 6.43 -3.46
CA LEU A 40 5.79 5.53 -3.26
C LEU A 40 5.96 4.65 -4.50
N GLU A 41 7.06 3.91 -4.54
CA GLU A 41 7.31 2.89 -5.57
C GLU A 41 7.56 1.54 -4.90
N ILE A 42 7.00 0.48 -5.48
CA ILE A 42 7.25 -0.91 -5.06
C ILE A 42 8.00 -1.60 -6.18
N GLU A 43 9.14 -2.19 -5.84
CA GLU A 43 9.91 -2.99 -6.78
C GLU A 43 9.39 -4.43 -6.77
N ILE A 44 8.97 -4.92 -7.94
CA ILE A 44 8.45 -6.27 -8.15
C ILE A 44 9.23 -6.87 -9.32
N LEU A 45 10.00 -7.94 -9.06
CA LEU A 45 10.81 -8.64 -10.07
C LEU A 45 11.77 -7.73 -10.87
N GLY A 46 12.23 -6.63 -10.25
CA GLY A 46 13.13 -5.65 -10.88
C GLY A 46 12.43 -4.44 -11.48
N ASP A 47 11.11 -4.47 -11.63
CA ASP A 47 10.31 -3.34 -12.12
C ASP A 47 9.80 -2.49 -10.96
N ARG A 48 9.97 -1.17 -11.05
CA ARG A 48 9.41 -0.21 -10.09
C ARG A 48 8.03 0.21 -10.53
N LEU A 49 7.04 -0.11 -9.71
CA LEU A 49 5.64 0.23 -9.94
C LEU A 49 5.20 1.32 -8.96
N PRO A 50 4.45 2.33 -9.43
CA PRO A 50 3.91 3.36 -8.56
C PRO A 50 2.87 2.78 -7.60
N ALA A 51 2.93 3.21 -6.35
CA ALA A 51 2.04 2.84 -5.27
C ALA A 51 1.63 4.08 -4.47
N LEU A 52 0.48 4.00 -3.81
CA LEU A 52 -0.04 5.06 -2.97
C LEU A 52 -0.27 4.51 -1.56
N VAL A 53 0.12 5.26 -0.54
CA VAL A 53 -0.29 4.94 0.83
C VAL A 53 -1.79 5.20 0.97
N ILE A 54 -2.53 4.16 1.35
CA ILE A 54 -3.98 4.18 1.50
C ILE A 54 -4.37 4.01 2.98
N PRO A 55 -5.62 4.37 3.37
CA PRO A 55 -6.15 4.06 4.69
C PRO A 55 -6.14 2.55 4.98
N GLU A 56 -6.25 2.18 6.26
CA GLU A 56 -6.12 0.80 6.74
C GLU A 56 -7.05 -0.20 6.03
N SER A 57 -8.29 0.22 5.76
CA SER A 57 -9.30 -0.62 5.12
C SER A 57 -9.69 0.00 3.78
N PRO A 58 -9.21 -0.56 2.66
CA PRO A 58 -9.61 -0.09 1.34
C PRO A 58 -11.00 -0.56 0.92
N CYS A 59 -11.62 -1.49 1.66
CA CYS A 59 -12.95 -2.01 1.37
C CYS A 59 -13.78 -2.09 2.65
N ASP A 60 -14.81 -1.25 2.74
CA ASP A 60 -15.68 -1.11 3.91
C ASP A 60 -14.92 -0.69 5.20
N PRO A 61 -14.45 0.56 5.27
CA PRO A 61 -13.72 1.06 6.44
C PRO A 61 -14.59 1.16 7.70
N GLU A 62 -15.87 1.48 7.55
CA GLU A 62 -16.81 1.66 8.66
C GLU A 62 -17.49 0.34 9.10
N ASN A 63 -17.15 -0.77 8.43
CA ASN A 63 -17.67 -2.10 8.71
C ASN A 63 -19.21 -2.17 8.62
N GLU A 64 -19.80 -1.42 7.70
CA GLU A 64 -21.24 -1.29 7.55
C GLU A 64 -21.87 -2.60 7.09
N LYS A 65 -21.16 -3.40 6.29
CA LYS A 65 -21.69 -4.65 5.72
C LYS A 65 -21.85 -5.76 6.76
N LEU A 66 -20.99 -5.79 7.78
CA LEU A 66 -21.07 -6.81 8.84
C LEU A 66 -22.09 -6.44 9.93
N ARG A 67 -22.39 -5.16 10.08
CA ARG A 67 -23.26 -4.64 11.14
C ARG A 67 -24.76 -4.65 10.78
N ALA A 68 -25.09 -4.85 9.51
CA ALA A 68 -26.46 -4.87 9.00
C ALA A 68 -27.18 -6.21 9.24
#